data_AF-A0A1Y5F1D3-F1
#
_entry.id   AF-A0A1Y5F1D3-F1
#
_cell.length_a   1.000
_cell.length_b   1.000
_cell.length_c   1.000
_cell.angle_alpha   90.00
_cell.angle_beta   90.00
_cell.angle_gamma   90.00
#
_symmetry.space_group_name_H-M   'P 1'
#
loop_
_entity.id
_entity.type
_entity.pdbx_description
1 polymer ?
#
loop_
_entity_poly.entity_id
_entity_poly.type
_entity_poly.pdbx_seq_one_letter_code
_entity_poly.pdbx_strand_id
1 'polypeptide(L)'
;MKALLIIPYLAISAFIPWEKFSISEGFLSNIFFDIVFILVMTKWLKLKLEGSFKFERGDVKLTAATILLAIGSIFSLKALGLGNPFIYVPALFLNLVILGPIIEEFIFRFVFIHFYAGTKWQKHLSSGFIFSMSHALSMFHAPQSWHPFFYLQISYAFVLGVICSLAFEKRNIIKPILLHMIFNLFFYVATVTNTI
;
A
#
# COMPACT_ATOMS: atom_id res chain seq x y z
N MET A 1 -7.65 -9.96 21.71
CA MET A 1 -8.66 -9.02 21.16
C MET A 1 -8.11 -7.96 20.21
N LYS A 2 -6.81 -7.63 20.18
CA LYS A 2 -6.27 -6.52 19.37
C LYS A 2 -6.25 -6.75 17.84
N ALA A 3 -6.04 -7.98 17.36
CA ALA A 3 -6.08 -8.29 15.92
C ALA A 3 -7.49 -8.20 15.29
N LEU A 4 -8.55 -8.08 16.10
CA LEU A 4 -9.94 -8.07 15.63
C LEU A 4 -10.32 -6.81 14.83
N LEU A 5 -9.50 -5.76 14.79
CA LEU A 5 -9.83 -4.52 14.06
C LEU A 5 -9.34 -4.52 12.61
N ILE A 6 -8.35 -5.35 12.28
CA ILE A 6 -7.83 -5.45 10.92
C ILE A 6 -8.87 -6.09 10.00
N ILE A 7 -9.53 -7.15 10.48
CA ILE A 7 -10.51 -7.91 9.68
C ILE A 7 -11.73 -7.03 9.30
N PRO A 8 -12.42 -6.34 10.23
CA PRO A 8 -13.51 -5.44 9.90
C PRO A 8 -13.08 -4.30 8.98
N TYR A 9 -11.89 -3.72 9.18
CA TYR A 9 -11.39 -2.68 8.29
C TYR A 9 -11.24 -3.22 6.86
N LEU A 10 -10.56 -4.35 6.68
CA LEU A 10 -10.35 -4.95 5.37
C LEU A 10 -11.68 -5.36 4.72
N ALA A 11 -12.62 -5.91 5.48
CA ALA A 11 -13.93 -6.28 4.98
C ALA A 11 -14.75 -5.05 4.54
N ILE A 12 -14.73 -3.97 5.33
CA ILE A 12 -15.40 -2.71 4.98
C ILE A 12 -14.77 -2.10 3.73
N SER A 13 -13.44 -2.02 3.70
CA SER A 13 -12.68 -1.46 2.58
C SER A 13 -12.93 -2.23 1.28
N ALA A 14 -13.03 -3.55 1.34
CA ALA A 14 -13.24 -4.39 0.15
C ALA A 14 -14.69 -4.47 -0.32
N PHE A 15 -15.64 -4.68 0.59
CA PHE A 15 -17.01 -5.09 0.23
C PHE A 15 -18.05 -3.97 0.24
N ILE A 16 -17.72 -2.77 0.75
CA ILE A 16 -18.62 -1.63 0.59
C ILE A 16 -18.52 -1.11 -0.85
N PRO A 17 -19.65 -0.89 -1.54
CA PRO A 17 -19.67 -0.32 -2.89
C PRO A 17 -19.36 1.19 -2.85
N TRP A 18 -18.09 1.53 -2.62
CA TRP A 18 -17.63 2.90 -2.43
C TRP A 18 -18.03 3.83 -3.59
N GLU A 19 -18.15 3.31 -4.81
CA GLU A 19 -18.61 4.06 -5.97
C GLU A 19 -19.96 4.76 -5.74
N LYS A 20 -20.85 4.17 -4.94
CA LYS A 20 -22.17 4.73 -4.59
C LYS A 20 -22.10 5.89 -3.59
N PHE A 21 -20.98 6.02 -2.88
CA PHE A 21 -20.72 7.06 -1.89
C PHE A 21 -19.71 8.11 -2.40
N SER A 22 -19.29 8.01 -3.66
CA SER A 22 -18.38 8.96 -4.29
C SER A 22 -19.07 10.30 -4.56
N ILE A 23 -18.37 11.42 -4.31
CA ILE A 23 -18.88 12.77 -4.59
C ILE A 23 -18.78 13.06 -6.10
N SER A 24 -17.87 12.39 -6.82
CA SER A 24 -17.69 12.51 -8.27
C SER A 24 -17.07 11.23 -8.84
N GLU A 25 -17.70 10.59 -9.83
CA GLU A 25 -17.15 9.50 -10.68
C GLU A 25 -16.16 8.53 -10.00
N GLY A 26 -16.45 8.06 -8.77
CA GLY A 26 -15.57 7.14 -8.02
C GLY A 26 -14.34 7.79 -7.36
N PHE A 27 -14.01 9.04 -7.66
CA PHE A 27 -12.94 9.81 -7.02
C PHE A 27 -13.22 9.98 -5.51
N LEU A 28 -12.20 9.70 -4.68
CA LEU A 28 -12.18 9.85 -3.21
C LEU A 28 -13.12 8.93 -2.40
N SER A 29 -13.79 7.97 -3.03
CA SER A 29 -14.89 7.26 -2.40
C SER A 29 -14.52 6.45 -1.15
N ASN A 30 -13.40 5.73 -1.17
CA ASN A 30 -12.83 5.06 0.00
C ASN A 30 -11.90 5.97 0.83
N ILE A 31 -11.31 6.99 0.22
CA ILE A 31 -10.35 7.89 0.86
C ILE A 31 -10.95 8.59 2.09
N PHE A 32 -12.23 9.01 2.02
CA PHE A 32 -12.88 9.61 3.17
C PHE A 32 -12.99 8.64 4.36
N PHE A 33 -13.39 7.39 4.09
CA PHE A 33 -13.44 6.34 5.12
C PHE A 33 -12.06 6.09 5.71
N ASP A 34 -11.03 5.99 4.88
CA ASP A 34 -9.65 5.74 5.31
C ASP A 34 -9.11 6.88 6.18
N ILE A 35 -9.36 8.14 5.79
CA ILE A 35 -8.97 9.31 6.59
C ILE A 35 -9.69 9.32 7.94
N VAL A 36 -11.01 9.10 7.95
CA VAL A 36 -11.79 9.04 9.19
C VAL A 36 -11.28 7.90 10.09
N PHE A 37 -11.01 6.73 9.51
CA PHE A 37 -10.44 5.59 10.21
C PHE A 37 -9.09 5.95 10.84
N ILE A 38 -8.16 6.52 10.08
CA ILE A 38 -6.84 6.96 10.57
C ILE A 38 -7.01 7.93 11.74
N LEU A 39 -7.88 8.95 11.63
CA LEU A 39 -8.09 9.95 12.67
C LEU A 39 -8.68 9.34 13.95
N VAL A 40 -9.73 8.52 13.83
CA VAL A 40 -10.37 7.85 14.96
C VAL A 40 -9.38 6.93 15.67
N MET A 41 -8.64 6.14 14.91
CA MET A 41 -7.67 5.18 15.45
C MET A 41 -6.46 5.87 16.09
N THR A 42 -5.98 6.96 15.47
CA THR A 42 -4.90 7.79 16.03
C THR A 42 -5.32 8.34 17.40
N LYS A 43 -6.53 8.89 17.50
CA LYS A 43 -7.07 9.41 18.77
C LYS A 43 -7.29 8.30 19.81
N TRP A 44 -7.91 7.19 19.40
CA TRP A 44 -8.26 6.08 20.29
C TRP A 44 -7.02 5.38 20.87
N LEU A 45 -6.02 5.11 20.03
CA LEU A 45 -4.76 4.49 20.44
C LEU A 45 -3.74 5.49 21.01
N LYS A 46 -4.07 6.79 21.01
CA LYS A 46 -3.18 7.89 21.41
C LYS A 46 -1.83 7.86 20.66
N LEU A 47 -1.88 7.57 19.36
CA LEU A 47 -0.68 7.46 18.54
C LEU A 47 -0.04 8.84 18.39
N LYS A 48 1.29 8.85 18.39
CA LYS A 48 2.10 10.04 18.12
C LYS A 48 3.04 9.74 16.98
N LEU A 49 3.11 10.66 16.03
CA LEU A 49 4.18 10.65 15.04
C LEU A 49 5.46 11.07 15.76
N GLU A 50 6.45 10.18 15.74
CA GLU A 50 7.74 10.40 16.36
C GLU A 50 8.79 10.31 15.25
N GLY A 51 9.68 11.31 15.18
CA GLY A 51 10.84 11.27 14.31
C GLY A 51 10.95 12.48 13.40
N SER A 52 12.12 13.12 13.47
CA SER A 52 12.60 14.01 12.42
C SER A 52 13.02 13.17 11.21
N PHE A 53 12.76 13.64 9.98
CA PHE A 53 13.35 13.05 8.79
C PHE A 53 14.88 13.17 8.85
N LYS A 54 15.55 12.03 9.00
CA LYS A 54 17.01 11.90 8.95
C LYS A 54 17.34 10.72 8.06
N PHE A 55 18.13 11.00 7.02
CA PHE A 55 18.60 10.00 6.08
C PHE A 55 19.77 9.23 6.69
N GLU A 56 19.68 7.91 6.71
CA GLU A 56 20.64 7.01 7.33
C GLU A 56 21.17 6.00 6.31
N ARG A 57 22.33 5.39 6.58
CA ARG A 57 22.93 4.40 5.67
C ARG A 57 22.00 3.22 5.36
N GLY A 58 21.13 2.84 6.31
CA GLY A 58 20.12 1.79 6.09
C GLY A 58 19.09 2.16 5.03
N ASP A 59 18.77 3.45 4.89
CA ASP A 59 17.77 3.94 3.92
C ASP A 59 18.23 3.69 2.49
N VAL A 60 19.54 3.80 2.20
CA VAL A 60 20.10 3.49 0.87
C VAL A 60 19.78 2.06 0.44
N LYS A 61 19.93 1.09 1.36
CA LYS A 61 19.64 -0.32 1.08
C LYS A 61 18.15 -0.54 0.81
N LEU A 62 17.28 0.09 1.59
CA LEU A 62 15.83 -0.02 1.43
C LEU A 62 15.36 0.64 0.13
N THR A 63 15.92 1.80 -0.22
CA THR A 63 15.65 2.47 -1.51
C THR A 63 16.10 1.61 -2.68
N ALA A 64 17.33 1.06 -2.64
CA ALA A 64 17.81 0.17 -3.68
C ALA A 64 16.93 -1.08 -3.83
N ALA A 65 16.56 -1.71 -2.71
CA ALA A 65 15.64 -2.86 -2.73
C ALA A 65 14.28 -2.51 -3.33
N THR A 66 13.75 -1.32 -3.01
CA THR A 66 12.48 -0.82 -3.55
C THR A 66 12.54 -0.61 -5.06
N ILE A 67 13.61 0.02 -5.56
CA ILE A 67 13.82 0.23 -7.00
C ILE A 67 13.96 -1.11 -7.73
N LEU A 68 14.75 -2.03 -7.19
CA LEU A 68 14.91 -3.37 -7.77
C LEU A 68 13.59 -4.15 -7.81
N LEU A 69 12.79 -4.06 -6.74
CA LEU A 69 11.46 -4.66 -6.69
C LEU A 69 10.53 -4.07 -7.76
N ALA A 70 10.53 -2.74 -7.94
CA ALA A 70 9.71 -2.08 -8.94
C ALA A 70 10.11 -2.49 -10.36
N ILE A 71 11.40 -2.41 -10.69
CA ILE A 71 11.93 -2.81 -12.00
C ILE A 71 11.63 -4.29 -12.28
N GLY A 72 11.89 -5.17 -11.30
CA GLY A 72 11.62 -6.60 -11.41
C GLY A 72 10.14 -6.87 -11.67
N SER A 73 9.24 -6.18 -10.95
CA SER A 73 7.79 -6.35 -11.12
C SER A 73 7.31 -5.88 -12.50
N ILE A 74 7.81 -4.73 -12.98
CA ILE A 74 7.50 -4.20 -14.31
C ILE A 74 8.01 -5.15 -15.40
N PHE A 75 9.23 -5.67 -15.24
CA PHE A 75 9.79 -6.63 -16.19
C PHE A 75 8.99 -7.93 -16.21
N SER A 76 8.55 -8.43 -15.05
CA SER A 76 7.67 -9.60 -14.95
C SER A 76 6.33 -9.36 -15.64
N LEU A 77 5.68 -8.21 -15.44
CA LEU A 77 4.43 -7.86 -16.14
C LEU A 77 4.61 -7.91 -17.66
N LYS A 78 5.67 -7.25 -18.15
CA LYS A 78 5.99 -7.20 -19.58
C LYS A 78 6.30 -8.58 -20.15
N ALA A 79 7.12 -9.37 -19.47
CA ALA A 79 7.52 -10.70 -19.91
C ALA A 79 6.36 -11.68 -19.98
N LEU A 80 5.38 -11.52 -19.09
CA LEU A 80 4.16 -12.33 -19.04
C LEU A 80 3.04 -11.80 -19.96
N GLY A 81 3.25 -10.66 -20.64
CA GLY A 81 2.23 -10.03 -21.48
C GLY A 81 0.97 -9.63 -20.71
N LEU A 82 1.11 -9.31 -19.42
CA LEU A 82 -0.03 -8.95 -18.58
C LEU A 82 -0.34 -7.47 -18.77
N GLY A 83 -1.61 -7.17 -19.03
CA GLY A 83 -2.06 -5.79 -19.05
C GLY A 83 -1.97 -5.15 -17.66
N ASN A 84 -1.87 -3.83 -17.65
CA ASN A 84 -1.82 -3.04 -16.43
C ASN A 84 -3.15 -2.29 -16.19
N PRO A 85 -3.94 -2.64 -15.14
CA PRO A 85 -5.22 -2.01 -14.86
C PRO A 85 -5.09 -0.55 -14.39
N PHE A 86 -3.88 -0.06 -14.06
CA PHE A 86 -3.68 1.33 -13.65
C PHE A 86 -4.06 2.35 -14.73
N ILE A 87 -4.12 1.97 -16.01
CA ILE A 87 -4.57 2.86 -17.09
C ILE A 87 -5.99 3.40 -16.89
N TYR A 88 -6.81 2.72 -16.10
CA TYR A 88 -8.20 3.10 -15.82
C TYR A 88 -8.36 3.96 -14.57
N VAL A 89 -7.28 4.25 -13.84
CA VAL A 89 -7.35 5.03 -12.60
C VAL A 89 -7.42 6.52 -12.94
N PRO A 90 -8.49 7.24 -12.57
CA PRO A 90 -8.58 8.68 -12.81
C PRO A 90 -7.52 9.43 -12.01
N ALA A 91 -7.01 10.54 -12.55
CA ALA A 91 -5.92 11.30 -11.94
C ALA A 91 -4.76 10.38 -11.46
N LEU A 92 -4.32 9.47 -12.34
CA LEU A 92 -3.42 8.36 -12.02
C LEU A 92 -2.23 8.78 -11.14
N PHE A 93 -1.51 9.86 -11.49
CA PHE A 93 -0.38 10.33 -10.68
C PHE A 93 -0.78 10.66 -9.24
N LEU A 94 -1.88 11.40 -9.07
CA LEU A 94 -2.36 11.80 -7.74
C LEU A 94 -2.79 10.59 -6.93
N ASN A 95 -3.57 9.67 -7.51
CA ASN A 95 -4.08 8.51 -6.77
C ASN A 95 -3.01 7.44 -6.52
N LEU A 96 -2.22 7.08 -7.54
CA LEU A 96 -1.21 6.03 -7.45
C LEU A 96 0.07 6.51 -6.76
N VAL A 97 0.60 7.68 -7.12
CA VAL A 97 1.93 8.11 -6.63
C VAL A 97 1.83 8.89 -5.33
N ILE A 98 0.75 9.64 -5.09
CA ILE A 98 0.66 10.54 -3.93
C ILE A 98 -0.29 10.00 -2.86
N LEU A 99 -1.59 9.96 -3.14
CA LEU A 99 -2.62 9.69 -2.14
C LEU A 99 -2.57 8.25 -1.63
N GLY A 100 -2.48 7.26 -2.52
CA GLY A 100 -2.38 5.84 -2.17
C GLY A 100 -1.27 5.56 -1.16
N PRO A 101 0.00 5.86 -1.49
CA PRO A 101 1.12 5.68 -0.57
C PRO A 101 0.92 6.37 0.78
N ILE A 102 0.45 7.62 0.82
CA ILE A 102 0.24 8.33 2.08
C ILE A 102 -0.80 7.58 2.93
N ILE A 103 -1.97 7.34 2.38
CA ILE A 103 -3.11 6.76 3.11
C ILE A 103 -2.77 5.34 3.56
N GLU A 104 -2.28 4.50 2.65
CA GLU A 104 -1.92 3.12 2.92
C GLU A 104 -0.83 3.03 4.01
N GLU A 105 0.23 3.84 3.96
CA GLU A 105 1.24 3.80 5.02
C GLU A 105 0.68 4.22 6.39
N PHE A 106 -0.22 5.21 6.45
CA PHE A 106 -0.89 5.57 7.70
C PHE A 106 -1.76 4.42 8.24
N ILE A 107 -2.47 3.68 7.40
CA ILE A 107 -3.24 2.52 7.84
C ILE A 107 -2.32 1.37 8.27
N PHE A 108 -1.45 0.91 7.38
CA PHE A 108 -0.72 -0.34 7.57
C PHE A 108 0.49 -0.22 8.50
N ARG A 109 1.20 0.92 8.47
CA ARG A 109 2.43 1.13 9.26
C ARG A 109 2.17 1.95 10.51
N PHE A 110 1.34 2.98 10.44
CA PHE A 110 1.06 3.80 11.61
C PHE A 110 -0.01 3.17 12.52
N VAL A 111 -1.17 2.78 11.98
CA VAL A 111 -2.25 2.20 12.79
C VAL A 111 -2.03 0.71 13.06
N PHE A 112 -1.94 -0.14 12.02
CA PHE A 112 -2.00 -1.60 12.17
C PHE A 112 -0.80 -2.23 12.89
N ILE A 113 0.36 -1.59 12.88
CA ILE A 113 1.56 -2.08 13.60
C ILE A 113 1.30 -2.37 15.09
N HIS A 114 0.34 -1.67 15.70
CA HIS A 114 -0.04 -1.82 17.11
C HIS A 114 -0.83 -3.10 17.39
N PHE A 115 -1.33 -3.75 16.35
CA PHE A 115 -2.09 -4.99 16.43
C PHE A 115 -1.26 -6.22 16.06
N TYR A 116 -0.07 -6.05 15.48
CA TYR A 116 0.83 -7.15 15.15
C TYR A 116 1.49 -7.72 16.42
N ALA A 117 1.42 -9.05 16.57
CA ALA A 117 2.02 -9.78 17.68
C ALA A 117 3.34 -10.44 17.26
N GLY A 118 4.12 -10.87 18.25
CA GLY A 118 5.35 -11.64 18.03
C GLY A 118 6.64 -10.82 18.03
N THR A 119 7.71 -11.46 17.58
CA THR A 119 9.06 -10.90 17.46
C THR A 119 9.11 -9.75 16.46
N LYS A 120 10.18 -8.97 16.50
CA LYS A 120 10.42 -7.87 15.55
C LYS A 120 10.23 -8.32 14.10
N TRP A 121 10.85 -9.43 13.70
CA TRP A 121 10.72 -9.97 12.35
C TRP A 121 9.31 -10.43 12.01
N GLN A 122 8.63 -11.10 12.95
CA GLN A 122 7.23 -11.52 12.77
C GLN A 122 6.29 -10.33 12.52
N LYS A 123 6.55 -9.17 13.13
CA LYS A 123 5.77 -7.95 12.87
C LYS A 123 5.96 -7.43 11.44
N HIS A 124 7.18 -7.47 10.90
CA HIS A 124 7.42 -7.07 9.52
C HIS A 124 6.76 -8.01 8.52
N LEU A 125 6.85 -9.33 8.76
CA LEU A 125 6.16 -10.33 7.94
C LEU A 125 4.63 -10.18 8.01
N SER A 126 4.09 -9.93 9.21
CA SER A 126 2.65 -9.67 9.39
C SER A 126 2.22 -8.42 8.65
N SER A 127 3.03 -7.35 8.70
CA SER A 127 2.79 -6.12 7.95
C SER A 127 2.73 -6.38 6.45
N GLY A 128 3.67 -7.15 5.91
CA GLY A 128 3.69 -7.49 4.49
C GLY A 128 2.50 -8.37 4.08
N PHE A 129 2.18 -9.37 4.90
CA PHE A 129 1.05 -10.27 4.65
C PHE A 129 -0.30 -9.53 4.66
N ILE A 130 -0.52 -8.65 5.63
CA ILE A 130 -1.79 -7.91 5.73
C ILE A 130 -1.91 -6.88 4.61
N PHE A 131 -0.81 -6.24 4.24
CA PHE A 131 -0.75 -5.33 3.10
C PHE A 131 -1.04 -6.07 1.78
N SER A 132 -0.39 -7.22 1.52
CA SER A 132 -0.67 -8.00 0.30
C SER A 132 -2.09 -8.58 0.28
N MET A 133 -2.61 -9.03 1.43
CA MET A 133 -3.99 -9.50 1.54
C MET A 133 -4.99 -8.40 1.18
N SER A 134 -4.73 -7.15 1.56
CA SER A 134 -5.63 -6.04 1.19
C SER A 134 -5.77 -5.87 -0.32
N HIS A 135 -4.69 -6.06 -1.08
CA HIS A 135 -4.74 -6.06 -2.55
C HIS A 135 -5.39 -7.32 -3.12
N ALA A 136 -5.24 -8.47 -2.45
CA ALA A 136 -5.93 -9.70 -2.86
C ALA A 136 -7.46 -9.55 -2.81
N LEU A 137 -7.98 -8.76 -1.87
CA LEU A 137 -9.42 -8.53 -1.76
C LEU A 137 -10.01 -7.80 -2.98
N SER A 138 -9.23 -7.00 -3.70
CA SER A 138 -9.67 -6.36 -4.94
C SER A 138 -10.06 -7.37 -6.02
N MET A 139 -9.54 -8.61 -5.95
CA MET A 139 -9.91 -9.68 -6.88
C MET A 139 -11.38 -10.10 -6.79
N PHE A 140 -12.05 -9.87 -5.67
CA PHE A 140 -13.48 -10.20 -5.56
C PHE A 140 -14.38 -9.37 -6.49
N HIS A 141 -13.91 -8.18 -6.86
CA HIS A 141 -14.64 -7.24 -7.71
C HIS A 141 -14.01 -7.07 -9.09
N ALA A 142 -12.77 -7.55 -9.28
CA ALA A 142 -12.08 -7.46 -10.54
C ALA A 142 -12.60 -8.48 -11.57
N PRO A 143 -12.68 -8.12 -12.86
CA PRO A 143 -12.84 -9.09 -13.93
C PRO A 143 -11.77 -10.18 -13.88
N GLN A 144 -12.14 -11.43 -14.18
CA GLN A 144 -11.22 -12.58 -14.16
C GLN A 144 -10.00 -12.40 -15.07
N SER A 145 -10.12 -11.62 -16.15
CA SER A 145 -9.01 -11.29 -17.05
C SER A 145 -7.86 -10.54 -16.35
N TRP A 146 -8.13 -9.85 -15.24
CA TRP A 146 -7.12 -9.12 -14.47
C TRP A 146 -6.49 -9.95 -13.34
N HIS A 147 -6.99 -11.14 -13.02
CA HIS A 147 -6.47 -11.95 -11.93
C HIS A 147 -4.96 -12.25 -12.03
N PRO A 148 -4.37 -12.51 -13.22
CA PRO A 148 -2.93 -12.69 -13.34
C PRO A 148 -2.12 -11.47 -12.86
N PHE A 149 -2.58 -10.25 -13.16
CA PHE A 149 -1.97 -9.03 -12.64
C PHE A 149 -2.04 -8.99 -11.11
N PHE A 150 -3.20 -9.31 -10.52
CA PHE A 150 -3.37 -9.32 -9.07
C PHE A 150 -2.46 -10.36 -8.39
N TYR A 151 -2.22 -11.54 -8.96
CA TYR A 151 -1.29 -12.51 -8.38
C TYR A 151 0.14 -11.97 -8.29
N LEU A 152 0.60 -11.28 -9.33
CA LEU A 152 1.89 -10.60 -9.30
C LEU A 152 1.88 -9.42 -8.31
N GLN A 153 0.78 -8.67 -8.25
CA GLN A 153 0.59 -7.57 -7.30
C GLN A 153 0.66 -8.03 -5.86
N ILE A 154 -0.02 -9.09 -5.48
CA ILE A 154 0.03 -9.67 -4.14
C ILE A 154 1.47 -10.02 -3.75
N SER A 155 2.24 -10.55 -4.72
CA SER A 155 3.63 -10.96 -4.51
C SER A 155 4.55 -9.76 -4.25
N TYR A 156 4.55 -8.74 -5.11
CA TYR A 156 5.40 -7.56 -4.88
C TYR A 156 4.89 -6.70 -3.72
N ALA A 157 3.57 -6.63 -3.50
CA ALA A 157 2.99 -5.91 -2.38
C ALA A 157 3.44 -6.53 -1.06
N PHE A 158 3.55 -7.85 -0.95
CA PHE A 158 4.11 -8.48 0.25
C PHE A 158 5.52 -7.99 0.55
N VAL A 159 6.39 -7.95 -0.47
CA VAL A 159 7.80 -7.54 -0.31
C VAL A 159 7.90 -6.04 0.02
N LEU A 160 7.17 -5.18 -0.71
CA LEU A 160 7.09 -3.74 -0.42
C LEU A 160 6.53 -3.49 0.98
N GLY A 161 5.49 -4.26 1.32
CA GLY A 161 4.97 -4.58 2.63
C GLY A 161 6.02 -4.56 3.74
N VAL A 162 6.92 -5.53 3.64
CA VAL A 162 8.04 -5.76 4.56
C VAL A 162 9.05 -4.60 4.52
N ILE A 163 9.43 -4.12 3.33
CA ILE A 163 10.41 -3.02 3.16
C ILE A 163 9.96 -1.75 3.89
N CYS A 164 8.72 -1.31 3.67
CA CYS A 164 8.16 -0.14 4.33
C CYS A 164 8.02 -0.37 5.86
N SER A 165 7.71 -1.59 6.29
CA SER A 165 7.68 -1.91 7.72
C SER A 165 9.06 -1.78 8.39
N LEU A 166 10.14 -2.18 7.71
CA LEU A 166 11.52 -1.98 8.16
C LEU A 166 11.89 -0.49 8.20
N ALA A 167 11.46 0.29 7.21
CA ALA A 167 11.69 1.74 7.19
C ALA A 167 10.97 2.48 8.33
N PHE A 168 9.85 1.92 8.81
CA PHE A 168 9.04 2.49 9.88
C PHE A 168 9.58 2.23 11.30
N GLU A 169 10.62 1.43 11.50
CA GLU A 169 11.07 1.01 12.85
C GLU A 169 11.33 2.16 13.84
N LYS A 170 11.73 3.34 13.34
CA LYS A 170 11.94 4.56 14.14
C LYS A 170 10.70 5.43 14.30
N ARG A 171 9.52 4.87 13.99
CA ARG A 171 8.20 5.53 13.96
C ARG A 171 8.08 6.73 13.02
N ASN A 172 9.05 6.88 12.13
CA ASN A 172 9.04 7.91 11.11
C ASN A 172 8.20 7.44 9.92
N ILE A 173 6.97 7.95 9.80
CA ILE A 173 6.05 7.60 8.72
C ILE A 173 6.50 8.13 7.35
N ILE A 174 7.35 9.16 7.30
CA ILE A 174 7.77 9.78 6.04
C ILE A 174 8.63 8.80 5.22
N LYS A 175 9.48 8.00 5.87
CA LYS A 175 10.36 7.05 5.19
C LYS A 175 9.59 6.00 4.37
N PRO A 176 8.66 5.22 4.95
CA PRO A 176 7.88 4.26 4.17
C PRO A 176 7.02 4.95 3.10
N ILE A 177 6.46 6.13 3.38
CA ILE A 177 5.72 6.90 2.35
C ILE A 177 6.62 7.16 1.14
N LEU A 178 7.82 7.71 1.34
CA LEU A 178 8.73 8.02 0.24
C LEU A 178 9.17 6.75 -0.53
N LEU A 179 9.44 5.65 0.16
CA LEU A 179 9.77 4.38 -0.51
C LEU A 179 8.61 3.88 -1.37
N HIS A 180 7.40 3.91 -0.84
CA HIS A 180 6.20 3.53 -1.58
C HIS A 180 5.93 4.48 -2.76
N MET A 181 6.08 5.79 -2.58
CA MET A 181 6.02 6.76 -3.68
C MET A 181 7.04 6.46 -4.77
N ILE A 182 8.29 6.11 -4.42
CA ILE A 182 9.31 5.70 -5.37
C ILE A 182 8.86 4.46 -6.14
N PHE A 183 8.38 3.42 -5.45
CA PHE A 183 7.87 2.21 -6.09
C PHE A 183 6.74 2.52 -7.09
N ASN A 184 5.74 3.29 -6.66
CA ASN A 184 4.58 3.66 -7.48
C ASN A 184 4.94 4.61 -8.61
N LEU A 185 5.96 5.45 -8.47
CA LEU A 185 6.45 6.32 -9.54
C LEU A 185 6.99 5.50 -10.71
N PHE A 186 7.71 4.40 -10.46
CA PHE A 186 8.18 3.51 -11.53
C PHE A 186 7.00 2.88 -12.28
N PHE A 187 5.97 2.40 -11.56
CA PHE A 187 4.75 1.89 -12.18
C PHE A 187 4.01 2.96 -12.98
N TYR A 188 3.89 4.18 -12.42
CA TYR A 188 3.30 5.31 -13.11
C TYR A 188 4.02 5.59 -14.43
N VAL A 189 5.34 5.74 -14.40
CA VAL A 189 6.15 6.00 -15.60
C VAL A 189 5.94 4.88 -16.61
N ALA A 190 6.05 3.61 -16.21
CA ALA A 190 5.88 2.48 -17.09
C ALA A 190 4.47 2.41 -17.71
N THR A 191 3.45 2.86 -16.98
CA THR A 191 2.06 2.96 -17.46
C THR A 191 1.93 4.05 -18.52
N VAL A 192 2.39 5.28 -18.24
CA VAL A 192 2.21 6.41 -19.16
C VAL A 192 3.10 6.33 -20.40
N THR A 193 4.22 5.61 -20.33
CA THR A 193 5.09 5.32 -21.48
C THR A 193 4.69 4.05 -22.24
N ASN A 194 3.55 3.42 -21.90
CA ASN A 194 3.08 2.16 -22.50
C ASN A 194 4.14 1.06 -22.51
N THR A 195 4.94 0.98 -21.45
CA THR A 195 5.96 -0.06 -21.26
C THR A 195 5.35 -1.35 -20.72
N ILE A 196 4.19 -1.23 -20.03
CA ILE A 196 3.31 -2.28 -19.51
C ILE A 196 1.85 -1.87 -19.69
#